data_AF-A0A1H7D0X5-F1
#
_entry.id   AF-A0A1H7D0X5-F1
#
_cell.length_a   1.000
_cell.length_b   1.000
_cell.length_c   1.000
_cell.angle_alpha   90.00
_cell.angle_beta   90.00
_cell.angle_gamma   90.00
#
_symmetry.space_group_name_H-M   'P 1'
#
loop_
_entity.id
_entity.type
_entity.pdbx_description
1 polymer ?
#
loop_
_entity_poly.entity_id
_entity_poly.type
_entity_poly.pdbx_seq_one_letter_code
_entity_poly.pdbx_strand_id
1 'polypeptide(L)'
;MKDPTSALAAIVGGRFRAAPGTQIEQFDGIALTATEVPGGQNYRGTFSNGDINECTRGFNVKQTNGSLYGVTTAGHCENNGRDETTGVSLAFRQEWVSNGVDSQWHTFSGGNNYLVVPKFYNGAGVVTVTGAQGVAQGQYICKYGRSTGQTCGYTDPYTYTDSYGAFYRMNSNSTYPRQSLEQPPPGGPG
;
A
#
# COMPACT_ATOMS: atom_id res chain seq x y z
N MET A 1 20.06 7.13 -7.31
CA MET A 1 20.09 7.41 -5.85
C MET A 1 21.16 8.46 -5.61
N LYS A 2 20.83 9.60 -4.99
CA LYS A 2 21.86 10.60 -4.65
C LYS A 2 22.68 10.02 -3.50
N ASP A 3 23.97 9.85 -3.77
CA ASP A 3 24.97 9.30 -2.88
C ASP A 3 25.00 10.06 -1.53
N PRO A 4 24.77 9.40 -0.38
CA PRO A 4 24.82 10.03 0.94
C PRO A 4 26.19 10.66 1.25
N THR A 5 27.26 10.23 0.59
CA THR A 5 28.60 10.83 0.70
C THR A 5 28.63 12.25 0.16
N SER A 6 27.79 12.57 -0.84
CA SER A 6 27.69 13.91 -1.44
C SER A 6 26.99 14.93 -0.53
N ALA A 7 26.06 14.48 0.32
CA ALA A 7 25.40 15.33 1.31
C ALA A 7 26.38 15.68 2.45
N LEU A 8 27.16 14.70 2.91
CA LEU A 8 28.20 14.92 3.93
C LEU A 8 29.29 15.86 3.41
N ALA A 9 29.73 15.70 2.15
CA ALA A 9 30.69 16.59 1.50
C ALA A 9 30.17 18.03 1.32
N ALA A 10 28.86 18.21 1.10
CA ALA A 10 28.25 19.53 0.99
C ALA A 10 28.17 20.26 2.34
N ILE A 11 27.98 19.52 3.45
CA ILE A 11 27.97 20.04 4.82
C ILE A 11 29.40 20.38 5.26
N VAL A 12 30.35 19.46 5.10
CA VAL A 12 31.77 19.66 5.46
C VAL A 12 32.44 20.72 4.57
N GLY A 13 32.02 20.83 3.31
CA GLY A 13 32.52 21.83 2.36
C GLY A 13 31.89 23.22 2.46
N GLY A 14 31.09 23.51 3.50
CA GLY A 14 30.51 24.84 3.74
C GLY A 14 29.52 25.32 2.67
N ARG A 15 28.92 24.40 1.90
CA ARG A 15 27.93 24.72 0.85
C ARG A 15 26.51 24.88 1.40
N PHE A 16 26.29 24.53 2.67
CA PHE A 16 25.10 24.90 3.42
C PHE A 16 25.32 26.26 4.08
N ARG A 17 24.67 27.31 3.57
CA ARG A 17 24.65 28.63 4.21
C ARG A 17 23.26 28.88 4.76
N ALA A 18 23.16 28.98 6.08
CA ALA A 18 21.92 29.43 6.71
C ALA A 18 21.67 30.90 6.38
N ALA A 19 20.41 31.28 6.23
CA ALA A 19 20.05 32.69 6.04
C ALA A 19 20.46 33.51 7.29
N PRO A 20 20.74 34.81 7.14
CA PRO A 20 21.03 35.68 8.28
C PRO A 20 19.91 35.58 9.34
N GLY A 21 20.28 35.32 10.59
CA GLY A 21 19.33 35.13 11.70
C GLY A 21 18.90 33.69 11.98
N THR A 22 19.38 32.70 11.22
CA THR A 22 19.15 31.28 11.50
C THR A 22 20.28 30.70 12.35
N GLN A 23 19.96 30.15 13.52
CA GLN A 23 20.92 29.37 14.32
C GLN A 23 20.90 27.91 13.84
N ILE A 24 22.07 27.37 13.50
CA ILE A 24 22.25 25.93 13.32
C ILE A 24 22.67 25.38 14.67
N GLU A 25 21.75 24.77 15.40
CA GLU A 25 22.07 24.06 16.64
C GLU A 25 22.53 22.64 16.32
N GLN A 26 23.56 22.19 17.02
CA GLN A 26 24.04 20.82 16.97
C GLN A 26 23.03 19.95 17.73
N PHE A 27 22.29 19.13 17.00
CA PHE A 27 21.46 18.08 17.59
C PHE A 27 22.13 16.72 17.38
N ASP A 28 21.89 15.76 18.27
CA ASP A 28 22.54 14.42 18.32
C ASP A 28 22.27 13.51 17.10
N GLY A 29 21.76 14.07 16.01
CA GLY A 29 21.76 13.48 14.70
C GLY A 29 20.65 14.06 13.84
N ILE A 30 20.99 14.57 12.64
CA ILE A 30 20.01 14.59 11.55
C ILE A 30 19.58 13.13 11.39
N ALA A 31 18.35 12.80 11.80
CA ALA A 31 17.75 11.52 11.48
C ALA A 31 17.55 11.46 9.95
N LEU A 32 18.61 11.09 9.24
CA LEU A 32 18.66 10.99 7.78
C LEU A 32 17.94 9.74 7.26
N THR A 33 17.48 8.86 8.15
CA THR A 33 16.84 7.60 7.79
C THR A 33 15.35 7.71 7.97
N ALA A 34 14.68 8.40 7.04
CA ALA A 34 13.25 8.16 6.87
C ALA A 34 13.07 6.68 6.54
N THR A 35 12.23 5.99 7.30
CA THR A 35 11.97 4.56 7.08
C THR A 35 11.22 4.44 5.75
N GLU A 36 11.79 3.74 4.77
CA GLU A 36 11.08 3.43 3.54
C GLU A 36 9.91 2.50 3.85
N VAL A 37 8.72 2.86 3.39
CA VAL A 37 7.53 2.07 3.63
C VAL A 37 7.01 1.57 2.29
N PRO A 38 7.35 0.34 1.83
CA PRO A 38 6.80 -0.19 0.58
C PRO A 38 5.34 -0.61 0.74
N GLY A 39 4.61 -0.63 -0.37
CA GLY A 39 3.32 -1.33 -0.47
C GLY A 39 3.46 -2.84 -0.23
N GLY A 40 2.35 -3.58 -0.14
CA GLY A 40 2.38 -5.03 0.06
C GLY A 40 2.67 -5.50 1.49
N GLN A 41 2.85 -4.60 2.47
CA GLN A 41 3.01 -5.00 3.88
C GLN A 41 1.66 -5.18 4.58
N ASN A 42 1.67 -5.77 5.77
CA ASN A 42 0.47 -6.02 6.54
C ASN A 42 -0.20 -4.73 7.05
N TYR A 43 -1.53 -4.75 6.98
CA TYR A 43 -2.43 -3.75 7.50
C TYR A 43 -3.24 -4.37 8.63
N ARG A 44 -3.38 -3.66 9.75
CA ARG A 44 -4.25 -4.09 10.85
C ARG A 44 -5.20 -2.98 11.23
N GLY A 45 -6.48 -3.18 10.93
CA GLY A 45 -7.56 -2.40 11.50
C GLY A 45 -8.15 -3.07 12.73
N THR A 46 -8.99 -2.35 13.47
CA THR A 46 -9.67 -2.87 14.66
C THR A 46 -11.12 -2.40 14.64
N PHE A 47 -12.06 -3.33 14.60
CA PHE A 47 -13.49 -3.00 14.65
C PHE A 47 -13.88 -2.37 16.00
N SER A 48 -15.04 -1.72 16.05
CA SER A 48 -15.56 -1.09 17.27
C SER A 48 -15.82 -2.08 18.42
N ASN A 49 -16.07 -3.35 18.09
CA ASN A 49 -16.23 -4.45 19.05
C ASN A 49 -14.89 -5.03 19.53
N GLY A 50 -13.75 -4.53 19.04
CA GLY A 50 -12.41 -4.98 19.38
C GLY A 50 -11.83 -6.07 18.47
N ASP A 51 -12.62 -6.60 17.53
CA ASP A 51 -12.15 -7.61 16.57
C ASP A 51 -11.09 -7.03 15.64
N ILE A 52 -10.21 -7.91 15.16
CA ILE A 52 -9.08 -7.52 14.32
C ILE A 52 -9.45 -7.72 12.85
N ASN A 53 -9.34 -6.65 12.06
CA ASN A 53 -9.42 -6.73 10.61
C ASN A 53 -8.01 -6.77 10.02
N GLU A 54 -7.65 -7.91 9.45
CA GLU A 54 -6.33 -8.20 8.94
C GLU A 54 -6.29 -8.07 7.42
N CYS A 55 -5.66 -7.01 6.92
CA CYS A 55 -5.53 -6.75 5.49
C CYS A 55 -4.08 -6.73 5.02
N THR A 56 -3.88 -6.59 3.72
CA THR A 56 -2.59 -6.27 3.12
C THR A 56 -2.69 -4.94 2.41
N ARG A 57 -1.70 -4.07 2.60
CA ARG A 57 -1.62 -2.81 1.89
C ARG A 57 -1.38 -3.05 0.41
N GLY A 58 -2.04 -2.28 -0.43
CA GLY A 58 -1.83 -2.25 -1.86
C GLY A 58 -0.58 -1.48 -2.22
N PHE A 59 -0.77 -0.38 -2.95
CA PHE A 59 0.31 0.41 -3.52
C PHE A 59 0.43 1.75 -2.81
N ASN A 60 1.67 2.23 -2.73
CA ASN A 60 1.92 3.60 -2.34
C ASN A 60 1.42 4.55 -3.42
N VAL A 61 0.77 5.62 -2.99
CA VAL A 61 0.12 6.60 -3.87
C VAL A 61 0.48 8.02 -3.47
N LYS A 62 0.36 8.93 -4.43
CA LYS A 62 0.42 10.37 -4.22
C LYS A 62 -0.90 10.97 -4.69
N GLN A 63 -1.46 11.88 -3.91
CA GLN A 63 -2.64 12.62 -4.33
C GLN A 63 -2.32 13.49 -5.55
N THR A 64 -3.10 13.36 -6.63
CA THR A 64 -2.84 14.01 -7.93
C THR A 64 -2.62 15.51 -7.85
N ASN A 65 -3.45 16.22 -7.06
CA ASN A 65 -3.40 17.67 -6.90
C ASN A 65 -2.93 18.09 -5.50
N GLY A 66 -2.25 17.20 -4.77
CA GLY A 66 -1.86 17.43 -3.39
C GLY A 66 -0.41 17.06 -3.10
N SER A 67 -0.01 17.37 -1.87
CA SER A 67 1.30 16.99 -1.32
C SER A 67 1.22 15.73 -0.45
N LEU A 68 0.05 15.09 -0.39
CA LEU A 68 -0.17 13.91 0.43
C LEU A 68 0.34 12.66 -0.29
N TYR A 69 1.15 11.91 0.46
CA TYR A 69 1.58 10.56 0.12
C TYR A 69 0.89 9.58 1.05
N GLY A 70 0.58 8.41 0.52
CA GLY A 70 -0.21 7.44 1.23
C GLY A 70 -0.08 6.05 0.66
N VAL A 71 -1.01 5.20 1.05
CA VAL A 71 -1.08 3.81 0.65
C VAL A 71 -2.54 3.42 0.42
N THR A 72 -2.79 2.60 -0.60
CA THR A 72 -4.10 2.02 -0.85
C THR A 72 -4.28 0.71 -0.09
N THR A 73 -5.52 0.30 0.11
CA THR A 73 -5.92 -1.04 0.54
C THR A 73 -7.35 -1.30 0.01
N ALA A 74 -7.89 -2.50 0.22
CA ALA A 74 -9.29 -2.76 -0.10
C ALA A 74 -10.23 -1.88 0.76
N GLY A 75 -11.36 -1.48 0.21
CA GLY A 75 -12.34 -0.63 0.90
C GLY A 75 -13.04 -1.35 2.06
N HIS A 76 -13.21 -2.67 1.97
CA HIS A 76 -13.71 -3.47 3.09
C HIS A 76 -12.72 -3.59 4.27
N CYS A 77 -11.54 -2.97 4.19
CA CYS A 77 -10.62 -2.91 5.32
C CYS A 77 -11.05 -1.80 6.29
N GLU A 78 -10.90 -2.05 7.59
CA GLU A 78 -11.30 -1.09 8.62
C GLU A 78 -10.61 0.26 8.49
N ASN A 79 -11.29 1.38 8.77
CA ASN A 79 -10.74 2.73 8.53
C ASN A 79 -9.67 3.18 9.54
N ASN A 80 -9.52 2.49 10.66
CA ASN A 80 -8.57 2.82 11.74
C ASN A 80 -7.29 1.96 11.70
N GLY A 81 -6.70 1.84 10.52
CA GLY A 81 -5.54 0.99 10.29
C GLY A 81 -4.25 1.44 10.95
N ARG A 82 -3.36 0.48 11.16
CA ARG A 82 -1.94 0.68 11.34
C ARG A 82 -1.12 -0.23 10.43
N ASP A 83 0.06 0.23 10.09
CA ASP A 83 1.12 -0.61 9.54
C ASP A 83 1.63 -1.54 10.65
N GLU A 84 1.56 -2.85 10.47
CA GLU A 84 2.03 -3.80 11.49
C GLU A 84 3.56 -3.86 11.61
N THR A 85 4.29 -3.52 10.56
CA THR A 85 5.77 -3.60 10.52
C THR A 85 6.40 -2.44 11.27
N THR A 86 5.87 -1.24 11.09
CA THR A 86 6.41 0.00 11.68
C THR A 86 5.58 0.50 12.86
N GLY A 87 4.37 -0.02 13.05
CA GLY A 87 3.43 0.43 14.09
C GLY A 87 2.77 1.78 13.81
N VAL A 88 3.08 2.44 12.69
CA VAL A 88 2.53 3.76 12.37
C VAL A 88 1.04 3.68 12.05
N SER A 89 0.28 4.62 12.60
CA SER A 89 -1.13 4.78 12.28
C SER A 89 -1.32 5.27 10.83
N LEU A 90 -2.37 4.76 10.20
CA LEU A 90 -2.75 5.05 8.82
C LEU A 90 -4.04 5.87 8.87
N ALA A 91 -3.90 7.20 8.80
CA ALA A 91 -5.04 8.11 8.79
C ALA A 91 -5.87 7.94 7.52
N PHE A 92 -7.10 7.49 7.69
CA PHE A 92 -8.08 7.34 6.62
C PHE A 92 -8.28 8.64 5.84
N ARG A 93 -8.46 8.51 4.52
CA ARG A 93 -8.71 9.65 3.64
C ARG A 93 -10.00 9.51 2.86
N GLN A 94 -10.15 8.39 2.14
CA GLN A 94 -11.31 8.15 1.29
C GLN A 94 -11.44 6.68 0.97
N GLU A 95 -12.68 6.26 0.75
CA GLU A 95 -13.09 4.91 0.38
C GLU A 95 -14.04 4.97 -0.82
N TRP A 96 -13.98 3.92 -1.64
CA TRP A 96 -14.86 3.64 -2.75
C TRP A 96 -15.22 2.14 -2.70
N VAL A 97 -16.40 1.83 -2.16
CA VAL A 97 -16.95 0.46 -2.03
C VAL A 97 -18.22 0.25 -2.85
N SER A 98 -18.39 1.02 -3.92
CA SER A 98 -19.55 0.91 -4.82
C SER A 98 -19.13 0.97 -6.29
N ASN A 99 -20.02 0.53 -7.19
CA ASN A 99 -19.88 0.67 -8.65
C ASN A 99 -18.63 0.01 -9.28
N GLY A 100 -18.25 -1.19 -8.87
CA GLY A 100 -17.06 -1.88 -9.38
C GLY A 100 -15.81 -1.72 -8.52
N VAL A 101 -15.88 -0.99 -7.40
CA VAL A 101 -14.69 -0.58 -6.65
C VAL A 101 -14.80 -1.05 -5.22
N ASP A 102 -13.70 -1.63 -4.73
CA ASP A 102 -13.45 -1.99 -3.34
C ASP A 102 -12.05 -1.50 -2.98
N SER A 103 -11.92 -0.18 -2.80
CA SER A 103 -10.63 0.47 -2.60
C SER A 103 -10.75 1.62 -1.62
N GLN A 104 -9.75 1.78 -0.77
CA GLN A 104 -9.58 2.97 0.05
C GLN A 104 -8.11 3.36 0.13
N TRP A 105 -7.85 4.55 0.66
CA TRP A 105 -6.50 5.01 0.89
C TRP A 105 -6.33 5.79 2.18
N HIS A 106 -5.09 5.74 2.68
CA HIS A 106 -4.68 6.32 3.94
C HIS A 106 -3.38 7.09 3.79
N THR A 107 -3.12 8.04 4.68
CA THR A 107 -1.81 8.69 4.84
C THR A 107 -1.15 8.27 6.14
N PHE A 108 0.17 8.19 6.16
CA PHE A 108 0.95 7.90 7.36
C PHE A 108 0.88 9.09 8.34
N SER A 109 0.45 8.86 9.59
CA SER A 109 0.26 9.94 10.58
C SER A 109 1.49 10.29 11.42
N GLY A 110 2.70 9.90 10.97
CA GLY A 110 3.97 10.11 11.68
C GLY A 110 4.90 11.19 11.13
N GLY A 111 4.42 12.07 10.23
CA GLY A 111 5.22 13.17 9.67
C GLY A 111 6.40 12.69 8.79
N ASN A 112 7.52 13.41 8.85
CA ASN A 112 8.69 13.22 7.96
C ASN A 112 9.53 11.96 8.25
N ASN A 113 9.11 11.11 9.19
CA ASN A 113 9.86 9.91 9.58
C ASN A 113 9.71 8.74 8.60
N TYR A 114 8.77 8.83 7.67
CA TYR A 114 8.46 7.78 6.70
C TYR A 114 8.62 8.29 5.28
N LEU A 115 9.31 7.51 4.45
CA LEU A 115 9.47 7.77 3.03
C LEU A 115 8.55 6.84 2.25
N VAL A 116 7.50 7.41 1.67
CA VAL A 116 6.63 6.70 0.72
C VAL A 116 7.38 6.53 -0.59
N VAL A 117 7.69 5.28 -0.92
CA VAL A 117 8.52 4.91 -2.08
C VAL A 117 7.71 4.14 -3.12
N PRO A 118 8.02 4.22 -4.42
CA PRO A 118 7.35 3.44 -5.46
C PRO A 118 7.87 1.99 -5.45
N LYS A 119 7.68 1.30 -4.32
CA LYS A 119 8.15 -0.05 -4.07
C LYS A 119 7.03 -0.91 -3.49
N PHE A 120 7.07 -2.20 -3.77
CA PHE A 120 6.09 -3.17 -3.33
C PHE A 120 6.79 -4.42 -2.77
N TYR A 121 6.37 -4.89 -1.61
CA TYR A 121 6.86 -6.12 -1.01
C TYR A 121 6.07 -7.31 -1.54
N ASN A 122 6.78 -8.30 -2.08
CA ASN A 122 6.17 -9.48 -2.69
C ASN A 122 6.34 -10.77 -1.86
N GLY A 123 6.78 -10.69 -0.60
CA GLY A 123 7.02 -11.85 0.26
C GLY A 123 8.45 -12.40 0.21
N ALA A 124 9.16 -12.23 -0.92
CA ALA A 124 10.57 -12.61 -1.05
C ALA A 124 11.50 -11.40 -0.93
N GLY A 125 11.00 -10.22 -1.27
CA GLY A 125 11.75 -8.97 -1.23
C GLY A 125 10.91 -7.80 -1.69
N VAL A 126 11.59 -6.71 -2.05
CA VAL A 126 10.96 -5.47 -2.47
C VAL A 126 11.26 -5.21 -3.95
N VAL A 127 10.21 -4.98 -4.74
CA VAL A 127 10.31 -4.66 -6.17
C VAL A 127 9.91 -3.21 -6.43
N THR A 128 10.49 -2.58 -7.45
CA THR A 128 10.12 -1.22 -7.87
C THR A 128 8.84 -1.26 -8.70
N VAL A 129 7.87 -0.40 -8.35
CA VAL A 129 6.65 -0.17 -9.11
C VAL A 129 6.92 0.95 -10.12
N THR A 130 6.85 0.64 -11.41
CA THR A 130 7.19 1.58 -12.49
C THR A 130 5.97 2.28 -13.09
N GLY A 131 4.76 1.77 -12.82
CA GLY A 131 3.52 2.34 -13.32
C GLY A 131 2.35 1.40 -13.07
N ALA A 132 1.20 1.77 -13.63
CA ALA A 132 -0.01 0.95 -13.63
C ALA A 132 -0.44 0.69 -15.08
N GLN A 133 -0.87 -0.55 -15.34
CA GLN A 133 -1.48 -0.93 -16.62
C GLN A 133 -2.78 -1.67 -16.33
N GLY A 134 -3.76 -1.50 -17.22
CA GLY A 134 -5.01 -2.26 -17.16
C GLY A 134 -4.72 -3.75 -17.32
N VAL A 135 -5.45 -4.56 -16.57
CA VAL A 135 -5.34 -6.02 -16.63
C VAL A 135 -6.30 -6.55 -17.70
N ALA A 136 -5.82 -7.42 -18.57
CA ALA A 136 -6.61 -8.13 -19.57
C ALA A 136 -6.99 -9.55 -19.12
N GLN A 137 -8.00 -10.13 -19.76
CA GLN A 137 -8.34 -11.56 -19.61
C GLN A 137 -7.19 -12.44 -20.11
N GLY A 138 -6.89 -13.54 -19.41
CA GLY A 138 -5.78 -14.44 -19.74
C GLY A 138 -4.38 -13.84 -19.51
N GLN A 139 -4.28 -12.69 -18.84
CA GLN A 139 -3.00 -12.08 -18.50
C GLN A 139 -2.37 -12.80 -17.30
N TYR A 140 -1.08 -13.09 -17.41
CA TYR A 140 -0.31 -13.59 -16.27
C TYR A 140 -0.03 -12.46 -15.28
N ILE A 141 -0.46 -12.64 -14.03
CA ILE A 141 -0.29 -11.66 -12.96
C ILE A 141 0.12 -12.35 -11.65
N CYS A 142 0.78 -11.61 -10.76
CA CYS A 142 1.10 -12.04 -9.42
C CYS A 142 0.46 -11.09 -8.40
N LYS A 143 0.03 -11.64 -7.26
CA LYS A 143 -0.39 -10.88 -6.08
C LYS A 143 0.41 -11.31 -4.87
N TYR A 144 0.50 -10.41 -3.90
CA TYR A 144 0.96 -10.73 -2.55
C TYR A 144 -0.12 -10.35 -1.54
N GLY A 145 -0.36 -11.23 -0.57
CA GLY A 145 -1.26 -10.95 0.54
C GLY A 145 -0.85 -11.74 1.78
N ARG A 146 -1.01 -11.16 2.97
CA ARG A 146 -0.56 -11.76 4.24
C ARG A 146 -0.96 -13.22 4.43
N SER A 147 -2.16 -13.61 3.99
CA SER A 147 -2.70 -14.95 4.22
C SER A 147 -2.17 -16.01 3.26
N THR A 148 -1.79 -15.64 2.04
CA THR A 148 -1.40 -16.59 0.97
C THR A 148 0.01 -16.37 0.43
N GLY A 149 0.72 -15.36 0.93
CA GLY A 149 2.01 -14.96 0.42
C GLY A 149 1.95 -14.54 -1.04
N GLN A 150 3.04 -14.77 -1.77
CA GLN A 150 3.09 -14.53 -3.20
C GLN A 150 2.37 -15.66 -3.94
N THR A 151 1.40 -15.28 -4.75
CA THR A 151 0.69 -16.21 -5.64
C THR A 151 0.73 -15.63 -7.04
N CYS A 152 0.96 -16.47 -8.05
CA CYS A 152 0.99 -16.09 -9.46
C CYS A 152 0.10 -17.01 -10.28
N GLY A 153 -0.46 -16.50 -11.37
CA GLY A 153 -1.46 -17.21 -12.16
C GLY A 153 -1.96 -16.38 -13.34
N TYR A 154 -2.94 -16.90 -14.06
CA TYR A 154 -3.60 -16.18 -15.14
C TYR A 154 -4.92 -15.59 -14.66
N THR A 155 -5.29 -14.44 -15.21
CA THR A 155 -6.66 -13.94 -15.05
C THR A 155 -7.63 -14.81 -15.84
N ASP A 156 -8.80 -14.99 -15.25
CA ASP A 156 -9.87 -15.78 -15.87
C ASP A 156 -10.31 -15.15 -17.21
N PRO A 157 -10.75 -15.97 -18.20
CA PRO A 157 -11.25 -15.49 -19.49
C PRO A 157 -12.68 -14.91 -19.38
N TYR A 158 -13.19 -14.74 -18.17
CA TYR A 158 -14.54 -14.29 -17.87
C TYR A 158 -14.51 -13.10 -16.91
N THR A 159 -15.45 -12.18 -17.09
CA THR A 159 -15.72 -11.12 -16.12
C THR A 159 -16.68 -11.63 -15.07
N TYR A 160 -16.32 -11.46 -13.80
CA TYR A 160 -17.15 -11.74 -12.64
C TYR A 160 -17.81 -10.46 -12.16
N THR A 161 -18.95 -10.58 -11.48
CA THR A 161 -19.64 -9.45 -10.86
C THR A 161 -20.14 -9.84 -9.48
N ASP A 162 -19.86 -9.01 -8.48
CA ASP A 162 -20.43 -9.13 -7.13
C ASP A 162 -21.07 -7.81 -6.68
N SER A 163 -21.36 -7.67 -5.38
CA SER A 163 -21.89 -6.43 -4.79
C SER A 163 -20.93 -5.24 -4.93
N TYR A 164 -19.65 -5.49 -5.10
CA TYR A 164 -18.63 -4.48 -5.32
C TYR A 164 -18.46 -4.15 -6.79
N GLY A 165 -18.80 -5.05 -7.74
CA GLY A 165 -19.02 -4.84 -9.16
C GLY A 165 -18.14 -5.74 -10.06
N ALA A 166 -17.68 -5.27 -11.23
CA ALA A 166 -17.07 -6.16 -12.25
C ALA A 166 -15.55 -6.35 -12.09
N PHE A 167 -15.07 -7.60 -12.06
CA PHE A 167 -13.65 -7.93 -11.87
C PHE A 167 -13.20 -9.22 -12.58
N TYR A 168 -11.88 -9.41 -12.70
CA TYR A 168 -11.26 -10.66 -13.12
C TYR A 168 -10.67 -11.38 -11.89
N ARG A 169 -10.96 -12.66 -11.75
CA ARG A 169 -10.28 -13.52 -10.77
C ARG A 169 -8.91 -13.93 -11.30
N MET A 170 -8.00 -14.16 -10.37
CA MET A 170 -6.67 -14.70 -10.65
C MET A 170 -6.62 -16.13 -10.14
N ASN A 171 -6.31 -17.08 -11.03
CA ASN A 171 -6.24 -18.49 -10.69
C ASN A 171 -4.79 -18.98 -10.69
N SER A 172 -4.28 -19.35 -9.51
CA SER A 172 -2.91 -19.84 -9.34
C SER A 172 -2.69 -21.27 -9.84
N ASN A 173 -3.77 -22.03 -10.10
CA ASN A 173 -3.73 -23.38 -10.61
C ASN A 173 -4.39 -23.41 -12.00
N SER A 174 -3.57 -23.24 -13.04
CA SER A 174 -3.87 -23.10 -14.49
C SER A 174 -4.86 -24.09 -15.15
N THR A 175 -5.56 -24.93 -14.42
CA THR A 175 -6.65 -25.76 -14.95
C THR A 175 -7.96 -25.20 -14.42
N TYR A 176 -8.78 -24.63 -15.30
CA TYR A 176 -10.10 -24.09 -14.96
C TYR A 176 -11.12 -25.22 -14.72
N PRO A 177 -11.57 -25.44 -13.46
CA PRO A 177 -12.95 -25.80 -13.23
C PRO A 177 -13.68 -24.60 -12.63
N ARG A 178 -14.89 -24.34 -13.12
CA ARG A 178 -15.81 -23.37 -12.54
C ARG A 178 -16.03 -23.70 -11.07
N GLN A 179 -15.57 -22.85 -10.15
CA GLN A 179 -16.08 -22.83 -8.78
C GLN A 179 -16.80 -21.51 -8.54
N SER A 180 -18.12 -21.57 -8.74
CA SER A 180 -19.09 -20.69 -8.11
C SER A 180 -19.15 -21.08 -6.64
N LEU A 181 -18.33 -20.47 -5.78
CA LEU A 181 -18.52 -20.49 -4.33
C LEU A 181 -17.95 -19.21 -3.72
N GLU A 182 -18.58 -18.07 -4.02
CA GLU A 182 -18.80 -17.10 -2.95
C GLU A 182 -20.14 -17.50 -2.36
N GLN A 183 -20.12 -18.27 -1.27
CA GLN A 183 -21.28 -18.23 -0.40
C GLN A 183 -21.32 -16.83 0.20
N PRO A 184 -22.43 -16.10 0.08
CA PRO A 184 -22.57 -14.84 0.80
C PRO A 184 -22.39 -15.10 2.30
N PRO A 185 -21.89 -14.12 3.07
CA PRO A 185 -21.84 -14.24 4.52
C PRO A 185 -23.22 -14.63 5.06
N PRO A 186 -23.29 -15.45 6.13
CA PRO A 186 -24.57 -15.91 6.66
C PRO A 186 -25.40 -14.71 7.10
N GLY A 187 -26.46 -14.37 6.35
CA GLY A 187 -27.44 -13.35 6.73
C GLY A 187 -27.89 -12.34 5.67
N GLY A 188 -27.43 -12.39 4.42
CA GLY A 188 -27.96 -11.51 3.35
C GLY A 188 -29.24 -12.06 2.70
N PRO A 189 -30.29 -11.23 2.46
CA PRO A 189 -31.52 -11.68 1.81
C PRO A 189 -31.28 -11.94 0.32
N GLY A 190 -31.78 -13.07 -0.17
CA GLY A 190 -31.68 -13.50 -1.57
C GLY A 190 -32.74 -12.90 -2.49
#